data_AF-A0A7S2Z831-F1
#
_entry.id   AF-A0A7S2Z831-F1
#
_cell.length_a   1.000
_cell.length_b   1.000
_cell.length_c   1.000
_cell.angle_alpha   90.00
_cell.angle_beta   90.00
_cell.angle_gamma   90.00
#
_symmetry.space_group_name_H-M   'P 1'
#
loop_
_entity.id
_entity.type
_entity.pdbx_description
1 polymer ?
#
loop_
_entity_poly.entity_id
_entity_poly.type
_entity_poly.pdbx_seq_one_letter_code
_entity_poly.pdbx_strand_id
1 'polypeptide(L)'
;HNRLRYLVGHFFVKFLNLPWQWGLKYFWDTLIDADLECDALGWQFVSGCMIDAQPYSYLMNYEEECSRFDPEGKYVRKWLPLLSRVPAKYIHTPWKAPAQVLRQSGVEMGVTYPHRVVCFDSVKKQNAAACAAIASAKSGPAVGPFRHPTASSDQTASRSKDPTGTFDETLNRQGAGSLGPHLSHSHVSETGGGGREGEGCNES
;
A
#
# COMPACT_ATOMS: atom_id res chain seq x y z
N HIS A 1 7.37 4.47 -18.42
CA HIS A 1 6.15 4.81 -17.65
C HIS A 1 6.40 4.52 -16.16
N ASN A 2 6.45 5.54 -15.31
CA ASN A 2 6.88 5.39 -13.91
C ASN A 2 6.01 4.42 -13.09
N ARG A 3 4.67 4.43 -13.29
CA ARG A 3 3.75 3.55 -12.55
C ARG A 3 4.06 2.06 -12.70
N LEU A 4 4.55 1.65 -13.87
CA LEU A 4 4.86 0.23 -14.11
C LEU A 4 6.13 -0.18 -13.35
N ARG A 5 7.11 0.72 -13.22
CA ARG A 5 8.26 0.51 -12.34
C ARG A 5 7.81 0.32 -10.89
N TYR A 6 6.89 1.16 -10.42
CA TYR A 6 6.29 1.00 -9.10
C TYR A 6 5.54 -0.34 -8.95
N LEU A 7 4.71 -0.71 -9.93
CA LEU A 7 3.91 -1.94 -9.89
C LEU A 7 4.79 -3.21 -9.84
N VAL A 8 5.82 -3.25 -10.69
CA VAL A 8 6.78 -4.37 -10.77
C VAL A 8 7.70 -4.39 -9.55
N GLY A 9 8.20 -3.24 -9.10
CA GLY A 9 9.03 -3.14 -7.91
C GLY A 9 8.29 -3.57 -6.64
N HIS A 10 7.03 -3.13 -6.48
CA HIS A 10 6.18 -3.56 -5.37
C HIS A 10 5.92 -5.08 -5.40
N PHE A 11 5.74 -5.66 -6.59
CA PHE A 11 5.54 -7.10 -6.74
C PHE A 11 6.82 -7.85 -6.34
N PHE A 12 7.95 -7.40 -6.85
CA PHE A 12 9.26 -7.99 -6.58
C PHE A 12 9.60 -8.01 -5.09
N VAL A 13 9.40 -6.87 -4.40
CA VAL A 13 9.77 -6.74 -2.98
C VAL A 13 8.72 -7.36 -2.06
N LYS A 14 7.43 -7.05 -2.24
CA LYS A 14 6.41 -7.39 -1.24
C LYS A 14 5.62 -8.66 -1.55
N PHE A 15 5.54 -9.06 -2.82
CA PHE A 15 4.84 -10.29 -3.21
C PHE A 15 5.79 -11.48 -3.31
N LEU A 16 7.00 -11.27 -3.83
CA LEU A 16 8.02 -12.32 -3.91
C LEU A 16 8.97 -12.35 -2.71
N ASN A 17 8.96 -11.31 -1.85
CA ASN A 17 9.88 -11.17 -0.72
C ASN A 17 11.36 -11.26 -1.13
N LEU A 18 11.70 -10.72 -2.31
CA LEU A 18 13.06 -10.73 -2.83
C LEU A 18 13.85 -9.47 -2.40
N PRO A 19 15.18 -9.58 -2.21
CA PRO A 19 16.02 -8.43 -1.91
C PRO A 19 15.99 -7.41 -3.04
N TRP A 20 15.58 -6.17 -2.76
CA TRP A 20 15.41 -5.12 -3.78
C TRP A 20 16.68 -4.83 -4.59
N GLN A 21 17.87 -5.11 -4.05
CA GLN A 21 19.14 -4.92 -4.77
C GLN A 21 19.22 -5.76 -6.04
N TRP A 22 18.57 -6.93 -6.07
CA TRP A 22 18.52 -7.78 -7.27
C TRP A 22 17.66 -7.14 -8.37
N GLY A 23 16.56 -6.50 -7.97
CA GLY A 23 15.72 -5.72 -8.88
C GLY A 23 16.45 -4.49 -9.41
N LEU A 24 17.19 -3.78 -8.57
CA LEU A 24 18.05 -2.66 -8.97
C LEU A 24 19.07 -3.09 -10.02
N LYS A 25 19.77 -4.20 -9.80
CA LYS A 25 20.73 -4.73 -10.76
C LYS A 25 20.08 -5.07 -12.11
N TYR A 26 18.90 -5.68 -12.09
CA TYR A 26 18.18 -5.98 -13.33
C TYR A 26 17.74 -4.70 -14.07
N PHE A 27 17.29 -3.67 -13.35
CA PHE A 27 16.93 -2.38 -13.94
C PHE A 27 18.14 -1.69 -14.55
N TRP A 28 19.26 -1.71 -13.85
CA TRP A 28 20.54 -1.20 -14.35
C TRP A 28 20.96 -1.82 -15.69
N ASP A 29 20.74 -3.13 -15.85
CA ASP A 29 21.13 -3.85 -17.07
C ASP A 29 20.13 -3.72 -18.24
N THR A 30 18.87 -3.32 -17.97
CA THR A 30 17.78 -3.40 -18.97
C THR A 30 17.11 -2.08 -19.32
N LEU A 31 17.21 -1.06 -18.45
CA LEU A 31 16.63 0.25 -18.70
C LEU A 31 17.59 1.11 -19.53
N ILE A 32 17.06 1.72 -20.59
CA ILE A 32 17.83 2.67 -21.40
C ILE A 32 18.13 3.97 -20.65
N ASP A 33 17.31 4.30 -19.65
CA ASP A 33 17.39 5.47 -18.79
C ASP A 33 17.81 5.09 -17.35
N ALA A 34 18.62 4.04 -17.21
CA ALA A 34 19.19 3.65 -15.93
C ALA A 34 20.02 4.80 -15.33
N ASP A 35 19.66 5.20 -14.12
CA ASP A 35 20.28 6.28 -13.37
C ASP A 35 20.32 5.86 -11.90
N LEU A 36 21.52 5.87 -11.31
CA LEU A 36 21.76 5.22 -10.02
C LEU A 36 20.95 5.88 -8.91
N GLU A 37 20.92 7.21 -8.90
CA GLU A 37 20.23 8.04 -7.92
C GLU A 37 18.71 7.86 -8.05
N CYS A 38 18.18 7.98 -9.25
CA CYS A 38 16.75 7.83 -9.51
C CYS A 38 16.25 6.41 -9.20
N ASP A 39 16.99 5.39 -9.63
CA ASP A 39 16.59 4.01 -9.39
C ASP A 39 16.73 3.65 -7.90
N ALA A 40 17.82 4.05 -7.22
CA ALA A 40 17.98 3.80 -5.79
C ALA A 40 16.84 4.43 -4.96
N LEU A 41 16.44 5.67 -5.28
CA LEU A 41 15.30 6.34 -4.64
C LEU A 41 13.98 5.60 -4.92
N GLY A 42 13.76 5.18 -6.17
CA GLY A 42 12.58 4.41 -6.56
C GLY A 42 12.48 3.08 -5.79
N TRP A 43 13.59 2.35 -5.66
CA TRP A 43 13.66 1.09 -4.92
C TRP A 43 13.45 1.28 -3.41
N GLN A 44 14.02 2.34 -2.81
CA GLN A 44 13.79 2.68 -1.41
C GLN A 44 12.33 3.09 -1.14
N PHE A 45 11.68 3.74 -2.10
CA PHE A 45 10.27 4.10 -2.01
C PHE A 45 9.37 2.85 -2.04
N VAL A 46 9.59 1.90 -2.96
CA VAL A 46 8.77 0.67 -3.02
C VAL A 46 9.00 -0.26 -1.83
N SER A 47 10.21 -0.26 -1.25
CA SER A 47 10.54 -1.08 -0.07
C SER A 47 10.06 -0.50 1.25
N GLY A 48 9.52 0.73 1.26
CA GLY A 48 9.07 1.38 2.50
C GLY A 48 10.24 1.84 3.38
N CYS A 49 11.41 2.11 2.80
CA CYS A 49 12.58 2.60 3.51
C CYS A 49 12.59 4.13 3.67
N MET A 50 11.89 4.86 2.80
CA MET A 50 11.77 6.31 2.90
C MET A 50 10.69 6.72 3.89
N ILE A 51 10.82 7.93 4.46
CA ILE A 51 9.91 8.44 5.49
C ILE A 51 8.48 8.68 4.98
N ASP A 52 8.34 9.00 3.69
CA ASP A 52 7.09 9.25 2.98
C ASP A 52 6.58 8.02 2.21
N ALA A 53 7.35 6.94 2.20
CA ALA A 53 6.97 5.72 1.51
C ALA A 53 5.85 4.99 2.25
N GLN A 54 5.05 4.25 1.48
CA GLN A 54 4.07 3.36 2.08
C GLN A 54 4.77 2.30 2.94
N PRO A 55 4.28 2.02 4.16
CA PRO A 55 4.88 1.03 5.04
C PRO A 55 5.10 -0.31 4.34
N TYR A 56 6.10 -1.09 4.75
CA TYR A 56 6.34 -2.41 4.17
C TYR A 56 5.08 -3.31 4.25
N SER A 57 4.31 -3.20 5.33
CA SER A 57 3.05 -3.91 5.55
C SER A 57 1.94 -3.58 4.54
N TYR A 58 2.01 -2.42 3.87
CA TYR A 58 1.04 -2.05 2.85
C TYR A 58 1.19 -2.92 1.60
N LEU A 59 0.12 -3.65 1.26
CA LEU A 59 0.00 -4.46 0.06
C LEU A 59 -1.04 -3.84 -0.87
N MET A 60 -0.61 -3.57 -2.10
CA MET A 60 -1.45 -3.01 -3.15
C MET A 60 -2.39 -4.07 -3.75
N ASN A 61 -3.62 -3.68 -4.08
CA ASN A 61 -4.54 -4.53 -4.85
C ASN A 61 -4.29 -4.38 -6.35
N TYR A 62 -3.62 -5.35 -6.96
CA TYR A 62 -3.26 -5.32 -8.38
C TYR A 62 -4.48 -5.30 -9.30
N GLU A 63 -5.58 -5.94 -8.91
CA GLU A 63 -6.77 -6.02 -9.77
C GLU A 63 -7.43 -4.65 -9.94
N GLU A 64 -7.53 -3.89 -8.85
CA GLU A 64 -8.07 -2.53 -8.84
C GLU A 64 -7.15 -1.56 -9.59
N GLU A 65 -5.85 -1.68 -9.37
CA GLU A 65 -4.84 -0.83 -10.00
C GLU A 65 -4.81 -1.01 -11.52
N CYS A 66 -4.80 -2.25 -11.99
CA CYS A 66 -4.86 -2.55 -13.42
C CYS A 66 -6.17 -2.06 -14.03
N SER A 67 -7.30 -2.23 -13.33
CA SER A 67 -8.61 -1.75 -13.82
C SER A 67 -8.66 -0.22 -13.92
N ARG A 68 -7.99 0.49 -13.01
CA ARG A 68 -7.91 1.96 -13.03
C ARG A 68 -7.00 2.48 -14.14
N PHE A 69 -5.87 1.83 -14.40
CA PHE A 69 -4.86 2.34 -15.35
C PHE A 69 -4.98 1.78 -16.76
N ASP A 70 -5.59 0.61 -16.93
CA ASP A 70 -5.81 -0.03 -18.24
C ASP A 70 -7.22 -0.65 -18.32
N PRO A 71 -8.30 0.15 -18.24
CA PRO A 71 -9.67 -0.37 -18.16
C PRO A 71 -10.09 -1.23 -19.35
N GLU A 72 -9.54 -0.95 -20.54
CA GLU A 72 -9.82 -1.73 -21.77
C GLU A 72 -8.81 -2.87 -22.01
N GLY A 73 -7.75 -2.94 -21.21
CA GLY A 73 -6.69 -3.93 -21.38
C GLY A 73 -5.74 -3.64 -22.55
N LYS A 74 -5.73 -2.43 -23.12
CA LYS A 74 -4.94 -2.10 -24.31
C LYS A 74 -3.45 -2.33 -24.10
N TYR A 75 -2.95 -2.01 -22.91
CA TYR A 75 -1.55 -2.23 -22.57
C TYR A 75 -1.24 -3.72 -22.55
N VAL A 76 -2.08 -4.52 -21.87
CA VAL A 76 -1.90 -5.97 -21.80
C VAL A 76 -1.99 -6.61 -23.18
N ARG A 77 -2.96 -6.24 -24.03
CA ARG A 77 -3.07 -6.80 -25.39
C ARG A 77 -1.86 -6.50 -26.26
N LYS A 78 -1.23 -5.33 -26.07
CA LYS A 78 -0.03 -4.92 -26.82
C LYS A 78 1.18 -5.76 -26.45
N TRP A 79 1.40 -6.00 -25.15
CA TRP A 79 2.60 -6.69 -24.64
C TRP A 79 2.43 -8.20 -24.47
N LEU A 80 1.20 -8.67 -24.28
CA LEU A 80 0.81 -10.07 -24.17
C LEU A 80 -0.23 -10.40 -25.24
N PRO A 81 0.18 -10.54 -26.52
CA PRO A 81 -0.74 -10.81 -27.62
C PRO A 81 -1.52 -12.12 -27.46
N LEU A 82 -1.01 -13.05 -26.66
CA LEU A 82 -1.71 -14.29 -26.28
C LEU A 82 -3.05 -14.03 -25.58
N LEU A 83 -3.18 -12.91 -24.85
CA LEU A 83 -4.41 -12.50 -24.17
C LEU A 83 -5.27 -11.55 -25.01
N SER A 84 -4.88 -11.27 -26.27
CA SER A 84 -5.52 -10.26 -27.13
C SER A 84 -7.00 -10.52 -27.44
N ARG A 85 -7.48 -11.76 -27.28
CA ARG A 85 -8.88 -12.15 -27.52
C ARG A 85 -9.71 -12.24 -26.23
N VAL A 86 -9.08 -12.17 -25.06
CA VAL A 86 -9.78 -12.24 -23.77
C VAL A 86 -10.63 -10.99 -23.58
N PRO A 87 -11.90 -11.09 -23.14
CA PRO A 87 -12.72 -9.92 -22.84
C PRO A 87 -12.07 -8.97 -21.82
N ALA A 88 -12.26 -7.67 -21.96
CA ALA A 88 -11.63 -6.65 -21.09
C ALA A 88 -11.89 -6.90 -19.59
N LYS A 89 -13.09 -7.41 -19.24
CA LYS A 89 -13.46 -7.78 -17.88
C LYS A 89 -12.49 -8.78 -17.21
N TYR A 90 -11.90 -9.68 -17.99
CA TYR A 90 -11.05 -10.76 -17.47
C TYR A 90 -9.58 -10.63 -17.85
N ILE A 91 -9.20 -9.59 -18.59
CA ILE A 91 -7.85 -9.50 -19.16
C ILE A 91 -6.76 -9.37 -18.08
N HIS A 92 -7.07 -8.69 -16.97
CA HIS A 92 -6.18 -8.52 -15.82
C HIS A 92 -6.28 -9.67 -14.82
N THR A 93 -7.33 -10.48 -14.92
CA THR A 93 -7.66 -11.57 -13.98
C THR A 93 -8.11 -12.84 -14.73
N PRO A 94 -7.29 -13.39 -15.66
CA PRO A 94 -7.71 -14.51 -16.51
C PRO A 94 -8.09 -15.76 -15.71
N TRP A 95 -7.51 -15.95 -14.51
CA TRP A 95 -7.86 -17.06 -13.60
C TRP A 95 -9.27 -16.98 -13.00
N LYS A 96 -9.93 -15.81 -13.02
CA LYS A 96 -11.34 -15.65 -12.60
C LYS A 96 -12.32 -15.87 -13.75
N ALA A 97 -11.85 -16.00 -14.98
CA ALA A 97 -12.70 -16.15 -16.15
C ALA A 97 -13.32 -17.55 -16.21
N PRO A 98 -14.58 -17.69 -16.66
CA PRO A 98 -15.16 -18.99 -16.95
C PRO A 98 -14.32 -19.75 -18.00
N ALA A 99 -14.16 -21.06 -17.82
CA ALA A 99 -13.36 -21.90 -18.72
C ALA A 99 -13.78 -21.79 -20.19
N GLN A 100 -15.07 -21.62 -20.46
CA GLN A 100 -15.60 -21.42 -21.82
C GLN A 100 -15.06 -20.14 -22.48
N VAL A 101 -14.97 -19.04 -21.73
CA VAL A 101 -14.47 -17.74 -22.23
C VAL A 101 -12.99 -17.83 -22.58
N LEU A 102 -12.20 -18.49 -21.71
CA LEU A 102 -10.78 -18.71 -21.95
C LEU A 102 -10.54 -19.59 -23.18
N ARG A 103 -11.30 -20.68 -23.32
CA ARG A 103 -11.21 -21.59 -24.47
C ARG A 103 -11.57 -20.89 -25.79
N GLN A 104 -12.63 -20.07 -25.80
CA GLN A 104 -13.00 -19.26 -26.96
C GLN A 104 -11.93 -18.23 -27.33
N SER A 105 -11.20 -17.73 -26.33
CA SER A 105 -10.09 -16.81 -26.52
C SER A 105 -8.78 -17.50 -26.94
N GLY A 106 -8.74 -18.84 -26.94
CA GLY A 106 -7.53 -19.62 -27.22
C GLY A 106 -6.52 -19.65 -26.07
N VAL A 107 -6.97 -19.36 -24.84
CA VAL A 107 -6.11 -19.34 -23.64
C VAL A 107 -6.38 -20.56 -22.79
N GLU A 108 -5.33 -21.33 -22.52
CA GLU A 108 -5.34 -22.41 -21.54
C GLU A 108 -4.38 -22.07 -20.40
N MET A 109 -4.89 -22.08 -19.17
CA MET A 109 -4.08 -21.77 -17.98
C MET A 109 -3.09 -22.92 -17.71
N GLY A 110 -1.83 -22.57 -17.44
CA GLY A 110 -0.75 -23.53 -17.23
C GLY A 110 -0.03 -23.95 -18.53
N VAL A 111 -0.65 -23.74 -19.69
CA VAL A 111 -0.07 -24.07 -21.00
C VAL A 111 0.21 -22.80 -21.80
N THR A 112 -0.83 -22.09 -22.25
CA THR A 112 -0.70 -20.85 -23.04
C THR A 112 -0.32 -19.67 -22.15
N TYR A 113 -0.88 -19.61 -20.94
CA TYR A 113 -0.59 -18.56 -19.96
C TYR A 113 -0.40 -19.18 -18.58
N PRO A 114 0.68 -18.86 -17.85
CA PRO A 114 1.00 -19.55 -16.61
C PRO A 114 -0.04 -19.29 -15.51
N HIS A 115 -0.12 -20.22 -14.56
CA HIS A 115 -0.81 -19.97 -13.31
C HIS A 115 -0.09 -18.87 -12.51
N ARG A 116 -0.83 -18.20 -11.64
CA ARG A 116 -0.25 -17.19 -10.74
C ARG A 116 0.82 -17.83 -9.87
N VAL A 117 2.01 -17.23 -9.85
CA VAL A 117 3.13 -17.65 -8.98
C VAL A 117 2.76 -17.50 -7.50
N VAL A 118 1.98 -16.47 -7.17
CA VAL A 118 1.59 -16.16 -5.79
C VAL A 118 0.09 -15.87 -5.69
N CYS A 119 -0.51 -16.33 -4.59
CA CYS A 119 -1.88 -15.98 -4.20
C CYS A 119 -1.87 -14.81 -3.21
N PHE A 120 -2.80 -13.87 -3.35
CA PHE A 120 -2.83 -12.65 -2.54
C PHE A 120 -2.98 -12.92 -1.04
N ASP A 121 -3.78 -13.92 -0.65
CA ASP A 121 -3.97 -14.27 0.76
C ASP A 121 -2.71 -14.89 1.37
N SER A 122 -1.96 -15.67 0.57
CA SER A 122 -0.66 -16.19 0.99
C SER A 122 0.33 -15.04 1.20
N VAL A 123 0.37 -14.08 0.28
CA VAL A 123 1.23 -12.89 0.37
C VAL A 123 0.89 -12.06 1.61
N LYS A 124 -0.39 -11.85 1.93
CA LYS A 124 -0.80 -11.16 3.18
C LYS A 124 -0.25 -11.86 4.42
N LYS A 125 -0.40 -13.18 4.50
CA LYS A 125 0.10 -13.98 5.64
C LYS A 125 1.62 -13.90 5.75
N GLN A 126 2.33 -14.07 4.63
CA GLN A 126 3.79 -13.98 4.59
C GLN A 126 4.31 -12.59 4.96
N ASN A 127 3.68 -11.53 4.44
CA ASN A 127 4.06 -10.16 4.74
C ASN A 127 3.84 -9.82 6.22
N ALA A 128 2.71 -10.23 6.79
CA ALA A 128 2.45 -10.06 8.22
C ALA A 128 3.49 -10.78 9.09
N ALA A 129 3.84 -12.03 8.73
CA ALA A 129 4.88 -12.79 9.42
C ALA A 129 6.27 -12.14 9.30
N ALA A 130 6.64 -11.64 8.12
CA ALA A 130 7.89 -10.92 7.90
C ALA A 130 7.95 -9.63 8.71
N CYS A 131 6.87 -8.83 8.72
CA CYS A 131 6.78 -7.63 9.57
C CYS A 131 6.91 -7.96 11.05
N ALA A 132 6.28 -9.03 11.54
CA ALA A 132 6.39 -9.46 12.92
C ALA A 132 7.82 -9.91 13.26
N ALA A 133 8.47 -10.67 12.38
CA ALA A 133 9.87 -11.07 12.54
C ALA A 133 10.83 -9.87 12.53
N ILE A 134 10.59 -8.88 11.67
CA ILE A 134 11.37 -7.62 11.68
C ILE A 134 11.12 -6.86 12.99
N ALA A 135 9.89 -6.81 13.48
CA ALA A 135 9.55 -6.12 14.72
C ALA A 135 10.19 -6.81 15.95
N SER A 136 10.23 -8.14 16.00
CA SER A 136 10.91 -8.86 17.08
C SER A 136 12.44 -8.75 16.98
N ALA A 137 12.98 -8.69 15.77
CA ALA A 137 14.39 -8.45 15.51
C ALA A 137 14.83 -7.00 15.80
N LYS A 138 13.90 -6.02 15.78
CA LYS A 138 14.12 -4.63 16.22
C LYS A 138 14.28 -4.55 17.75
N SER A 139 15.29 -5.22 18.28
CA SER A 139 15.78 -5.08 19.65
C SER A 139 17.07 -4.27 19.64
N GLY A 140 16.95 -2.94 19.62
CA GLY A 140 18.05 -2.11 20.15
C GLY A 140 18.00 -2.12 21.68
N PRO A 141 19.09 -1.75 22.36
CA PRO A 141 19.11 -1.74 23.82
C PRO A 141 17.95 -0.87 24.35
N ALA A 142 17.16 -1.41 25.29
CA ALA A 142 16.02 -0.69 25.86
C ALA A 142 16.44 0.57 26.65
N VAL A 143 17.71 0.61 27.06
CA VAL A 143 18.35 1.68 27.83
C VAL A 143 19.72 1.98 27.22
N GLY A 144 20.09 3.26 27.13
CA GLY A 144 21.40 3.69 26.66
C GLY A 144 21.34 4.70 25.50
N PRO A 145 22.48 5.29 25.12
CA PRO A 145 22.55 6.37 24.13
C PRO A 145 22.13 5.96 22.71
N PHE A 146 22.05 4.64 22.43
CA PHE A 146 21.63 4.08 21.14
C PHE A 146 20.32 3.26 21.26
N ARG A 147 19.39 3.70 22.10
CA ARG A 147 18.07 3.07 22.27
C ARG A 147 17.30 3.05 20.96
N HIS A 148 16.62 1.93 20.67
CA HIS A 148 15.75 1.85 19.50
C HIS A 148 14.53 2.79 19.66
N PRO A 149 14.20 3.64 18.69
CA PRO A 149 13.12 4.63 18.81
C PRO A 149 11.74 4.04 19.15
N THR A 150 11.50 2.77 18.81
CA THR A 150 10.22 2.08 19.05
C THR A 150 10.24 1.14 20.25
N ALA A 151 11.32 1.08 21.04
CA ALA A 151 11.35 0.28 22.27
C ALA A 151 10.52 1.00 23.35
N SER A 152 9.22 0.73 23.45
CA SER A 152 8.41 1.28 24.55
C SER A 152 8.89 0.67 25.88
N SER A 153 9.12 1.52 26.88
CA SER A 153 9.10 1.07 28.26
C SER A 153 7.65 0.76 28.59
N ASP A 154 7.28 -0.51 28.71
CA ASP A 154 6.06 -0.86 29.41
C ASP A 154 6.10 -0.19 30.79
N GLN A 155 5.29 0.85 30.94
CA GLN A 155 4.84 1.29 32.24
C GLN A 155 3.33 1.15 32.23
N THR A 156 2.89 0.05 32.86
CA THR A 156 1.73 0.05 33.72
C THR A 156 1.68 1.36 34.51
N ALA A 157 1.02 2.37 33.97
CA ALA A 157 0.64 3.55 34.72
C ALA A 157 -0.54 3.14 35.61
N SER A 158 -0.24 2.50 36.74
CA SER A 158 -1.13 2.48 37.87
C SER A 158 -1.43 3.94 38.21
N ARG A 159 -2.64 4.38 37.89
CA ARG A 159 -3.18 5.69 38.22
C ARG A 159 -3.24 5.82 39.75
N SER A 160 -2.16 6.29 40.37
CA SER A 160 -2.19 6.78 41.75
C SER A 160 -3.06 8.04 41.76
N LYS A 161 -4.23 7.92 42.37
CA LYS A 161 -5.01 9.08 42.80
C LYS A 161 -4.28 9.66 44.01
N ASP A 162 -3.72 10.85 43.87
CA ASP A 162 -3.58 11.75 45.01
C ASP A 162 -4.24 13.10 44.65
N PRO A 163 -5.08 13.65 45.55
CA PRO A 163 -5.73 14.94 45.36
C PRO A 163 -4.79 16.07 45.81
N THR A 164 -5.25 17.31 45.61
CA THR A 164 -4.67 18.59 46.07
C THR A 164 -3.44 19.13 45.31
N GLY A 165 -3.68 20.24 44.61
CA GLY A 165 -2.65 21.03 43.93
C GLY A 165 -3.29 22.16 43.13
N THR A 166 -3.58 23.26 43.82
CA THR A 166 -4.14 24.54 43.39
C THR A 166 -3.64 25.02 42.01
N PHE A 167 -4.55 25.37 41.09
CA PHE A 167 -4.24 25.97 39.80
C PHE A 167 -4.43 27.50 39.91
N ASP A 168 -3.33 28.24 39.79
CA ASP A 168 -3.32 29.71 39.77
C ASP A 168 -3.45 30.22 38.33
N GLU A 169 -4.37 31.15 38.15
CA GLU A 169 -4.85 31.70 36.89
C GLU A 169 -4.20 33.06 36.67
N THR A 170 -3.08 33.12 35.93
CA THR A 170 -2.55 34.40 35.43
C THR A 170 -2.00 34.31 34.00
N LEU A 171 -2.90 34.69 33.08
CA LEU A 171 -2.71 35.69 32.02
C LEU A 171 -1.50 35.57 31.08
N ASN A 172 -1.77 34.87 29.99
CA ASN A 172 -1.16 35.03 28.67
C ASN A 172 -1.38 36.45 28.12
N ARG A 173 -0.30 37.20 27.83
CA ARG A 173 -0.34 38.48 27.12
C ARG A 173 0.80 38.55 26.11
N GLN A 174 0.48 38.29 24.84
CA GLN A 174 1.16 38.67 23.58
C GLN A 174 0.47 37.84 22.47
N GLY A 175 0.04 38.33 21.31
CA GLY A 175 0.06 39.62 20.62
C GLY A 175 -0.44 39.37 19.18
N ALA A 176 -0.90 40.44 18.51
CA ALA A 176 -1.30 40.54 17.08
C ALA A 176 -2.56 39.75 16.66
N GLY A 177 -3.54 40.27 15.92
CA GLY A 177 -3.67 41.47 15.10
C GLY A 177 -4.50 41.08 13.86
N SER A 178 -5.61 41.79 13.57
CA SER A 178 -6.21 42.02 12.23
C SER A 178 -7.73 42.28 12.30
N LEU A 179 -8.09 43.53 12.00
CA LEU A 179 -9.20 44.03 11.15
C LEU A 179 -10.47 43.17 10.98
N GLY A 180 -11.64 43.73 11.34
CA GLY A 180 -12.99 43.25 10.98
C GLY A 180 -13.46 43.74 9.58
N PRO A 181 -14.78 43.86 9.30
CA PRO A 181 -15.95 43.42 10.08
C PRO A 181 -17.07 42.70 9.28
N HIS A 182 -17.97 42.05 10.04
CA HIS A 182 -19.41 41.82 9.85
C HIS A 182 -20.02 41.59 8.44
N LEU A 183 -20.82 40.51 8.32
CA LEU A 183 -22.27 40.58 8.04
C LEU A 183 -22.96 39.21 8.17
N SER A 184 -24.24 39.30 8.53
CA SER A 184 -25.26 38.30 8.91
C SER A 184 -25.69 37.32 7.82
N HIS A 185 -26.20 36.13 8.19
CA HIS A 185 -27.59 35.71 7.91
C HIS A 185 -27.99 34.31 8.48
N SER A 186 -29.19 34.31 9.07
CA SER A 186 -30.24 33.29 9.24
C SER A 186 -30.15 31.86 8.65
N HIS A 187 -30.50 30.89 9.52
CA HIS A 187 -31.55 29.85 9.40
C HIS A 187 -31.49 28.74 8.30
N VAL A 188 -31.60 27.47 8.72
CA VAL A 188 -32.60 26.44 8.31
C VAL A 188 -32.05 25.01 8.48
N SER A 189 -32.91 24.15 9.02
CA SER A 189 -32.83 22.72 9.36
C SER A 189 -33.14 21.76 8.20
N GLU A 190 -33.03 20.44 8.47
CA GLU A 190 -33.58 19.24 7.79
C GLU A 190 -32.54 18.30 7.13
N THR A 191 -32.25 17.09 7.66
CA THR A 191 -32.94 15.76 7.70
C THR A 191 -32.66 14.83 6.51
N GLY A 192 -32.51 13.52 6.82
CA GLY A 192 -32.50 12.37 5.88
C GLY A 192 -31.11 11.97 5.39
N GLY A 193 -30.60 10.74 5.52
CA GLY A 193 -31.23 9.42 5.57
C GLY A 193 -30.69 8.58 4.41
N GLY A 194 -30.13 7.39 4.68
CA GLY A 194 -29.81 6.41 3.62
C GLY A 194 -28.57 5.56 3.90
N GLY A 195 -28.78 4.34 4.41
CA GLY A 195 -27.75 3.32 4.54
C GLY A 195 -27.44 2.58 3.24
N ARG A 196 -26.43 1.69 3.30
CA ARG A 196 -26.35 0.47 2.46
C ARG A 196 -25.33 -0.53 3.03
N GLU A 197 -25.81 -1.75 3.12
CA GLU A 197 -25.14 -3.06 3.23
C GLU A 197 -24.10 -3.22 2.10
N GLY A 198 -22.99 -3.98 2.15
CA GLY A 198 -22.71 -5.27 2.79
C GLY A 198 -22.51 -6.31 1.67
N GLU A 199 -21.32 -6.88 1.49
CA GLU A 199 -21.12 -8.14 0.74
C GLU A 199 -19.72 -8.74 0.94
N GLY A 200 -19.68 -10.04 1.29
CA GLY A 200 -18.49 -10.83 1.60
C GLY A 200 -18.06 -11.78 0.47
N CYS A 201 -16.79 -12.19 0.51
CA CYS A 201 -16.20 -13.17 -0.40
C CYS A 201 -16.34 -14.59 0.15
N ASN A 202 -16.75 -15.54 -0.69
CA ASN A 202 -16.67 -16.97 -0.44
C ASN A 202 -15.40 -17.56 -1.11
N GLU A 203 -14.70 -18.38 -0.34
CA GLU A 203 -13.55 -19.20 -0.75
C GLU A 203 -14.01 -20.48 -1.48
N SER A 204 -13.16 -20.97 -2.39
CA SER A 204 -13.12 -22.33 -2.92
C SER A 204 -11.68 -22.67 -3.28
#